data_AF-A0A7S0RP96-F1
#
_entry.id   AF-A0A7S0RP96-F1
#
_cell.length_a   1.000
_cell.length_b   1.000
_cell.length_c   1.000
_cell.angle_alpha   90.00
_cell.angle_beta   90.00
_cell.angle_gamma   90.00
#
_symmetry.space_group_name_H-M   'P 1'
#
loop_
_entity.id
_entity.type
_entity.pdbx_description
1 polymer ?
#
loop_
_entity_poly.entity_id
_entity_poly.type
_entity_poly.pdbx_seq_one_letter_code
_entity_poly.pdbx_strand_id
1 'polypeptide(L)'
;ALSLEDWDIERTTQYILANNHRNVTLQFPDHLLKYSAPVAAAIKRCLGSGYTVAILADTAFNPEAVDEVAARHVNASCVVHYGHASLAAVSELPVLYVFPRTPLHARHTAAAIASSLGASSASSGATAVVILDQPYLHAAGRVQAALQAAASGWQVVRASAAVPCSLSQPVAST
;
A
#
# COMPACT_ATOMS: atom_id res chain seq x y z
N ALA A 1 21.01 3.60 -8.97
CA ALA A 1 20.12 2.65 -9.66
C ALA A 1 18.80 2.60 -8.91
N LEU A 2 17.66 2.47 -9.58
CA LEU A 2 16.38 2.22 -8.91
C LEU A 2 16.46 0.86 -8.22
N SER A 3 16.25 0.78 -6.91
CA SER A 3 16.19 -0.51 -6.24
C SER A 3 14.83 -1.14 -6.54
N LEU A 4 14.80 -2.45 -6.78
CA LEU A 4 13.56 -3.20 -7.01
C LEU A 4 12.67 -3.21 -5.76
N GLU A 5 13.28 -3.08 -4.58
CA GLU A 5 12.60 -3.07 -3.28
C GLU A 5 11.85 -1.77 -3.00
N ASP A 6 12.38 -0.61 -3.44
CA ASP A 6 11.75 0.70 -3.20
C ASP A 6 10.42 0.85 -3.94
N TRP A 7 10.23 0.10 -5.03
CA TRP A 7 9.06 0.18 -5.91
C TRP A 7 8.18 -1.07 -5.89
N ASP A 8 8.45 -2.01 -4.98
CA ASP A 8 7.66 -3.22 -4.78
C ASP A 8 7.40 -4.00 -6.09
N ILE A 9 8.40 -4.04 -6.98
CA ILE A 9 8.28 -4.59 -8.34
C ILE A 9 7.91 -6.07 -8.30
N GLU A 10 8.52 -6.82 -7.38
CA GLU A 10 8.28 -8.25 -7.21
C GLU A 10 6.82 -8.52 -6.79
N ARG A 11 6.34 -7.88 -5.72
CA ARG A 11 4.95 -8.01 -5.25
C ARG A 11 3.96 -7.58 -6.32
N THR A 12 4.27 -6.50 -7.04
CA THR A 12 3.45 -6.01 -8.14
C THR A 12 3.35 -7.06 -9.26
N THR A 13 4.48 -7.64 -9.65
CA THR A 13 4.52 -8.70 -10.67
C THR A 13 3.74 -9.93 -10.21
N GLN A 14 3.97 -10.40 -8.98
CA GLN A 14 3.27 -11.56 -8.42
C GLN A 14 1.75 -11.35 -8.40
N TYR A 15 1.28 -10.16 -7.99
CA TYR A 15 -0.14 -9.82 -8.00
C TYR A 15 -0.73 -9.86 -9.42
N ILE A 16 -0.04 -9.28 -10.40
CA ILE A 16 -0.47 -9.26 -11.81
C ILE A 16 -0.55 -10.69 -12.38
N LEU A 17 0.46 -11.52 -12.10
CA LEU A 17 0.51 -12.91 -12.56
C LEU A 17 -0.58 -13.76 -11.92
N ALA A 18 -0.74 -13.69 -10.60
CA ALA A 18 -1.69 -14.52 -9.84
C ALA A 18 -3.15 -14.24 -10.24
N ASN A 19 -3.47 -13.00 -10.61
CA ASN A 19 -4.82 -12.59 -11.03
C ASN A 19 -4.99 -12.53 -12.55
N ASN A 20 -3.96 -12.92 -13.31
CA ASN A 20 -3.99 -12.95 -14.77
C ASN A 20 -4.32 -11.59 -15.43
N HIS A 21 -3.92 -10.47 -14.81
CA HIS A 21 -4.15 -9.13 -15.33
C HIS A 21 -3.28 -8.88 -16.57
N ARG A 22 -3.85 -9.04 -17.77
CA ARG A 22 -3.11 -8.95 -19.04
C ARG A 22 -2.79 -7.51 -19.44
N ASN A 23 -3.65 -6.56 -19.08
CA ASN A 23 -3.48 -5.16 -19.41
C ASN A 23 -3.49 -4.35 -18.11
N VAL A 24 -2.39 -3.72 -17.77
CA VAL A 24 -2.16 -3.11 -16.47
C VAL A 24 -1.80 -1.64 -16.68
N THR A 25 -2.43 -0.76 -15.90
CA THR A 25 -2.05 0.64 -15.85
C THR A 25 -1.31 0.95 -14.56
N LEU A 26 -0.29 1.79 -14.68
CA LEU A 26 0.45 2.34 -13.55
C LEU A 26 0.09 3.81 -13.40
N GLN A 27 -0.28 4.19 -12.19
CA GLN A 27 -0.62 5.55 -11.83
C GLN A 27 0.42 6.08 -10.85
N PHE A 28 0.97 7.26 -11.14
CA PHE A 28 1.97 7.93 -10.32
C PHE A 28 1.53 9.37 -10.08
N PRO A 29 1.66 9.93 -8.87
CA PRO A 29 1.54 11.36 -8.66
C PRO A 29 2.72 12.09 -9.31
N ASP A 30 2.57 13.37 -9.60
CA ASP A 30 3.52 14.19 -10.38
C ASP A 30 4.97 14.09 -9.89
N HIS A 31 5.18 14.13 -8.57
CA HIS A 31 6.51 14.06 -7.97
C HIS A 31 7.21 12.69 -8.16
N LEU A 32 6.45 11.64 -8.49
CA LEU A 32 6.95 10.29 -8.79
C LEU A 32 6.97 9.97 -10.29
N LEU A 33 6.39 10.81 -11.15
CA LEU A 33 6.25 10.53 -12.59
C LEU A 33 7.60 10.32 -13.29
N LYS A 34 8.67 10.96 -12.81
CA LYS A 34 10.06 10.75 -13.30
C LYS A 34 10.55 9.29 -13.16
N TYR A 35 9.93 8.49 -12.30
CA TYR A 35 10.26 7.08 -12.09
C TYR A 35 9.35 6.12 -12.86
N SER A 36 8.28 6.63 -13.50
CA SER A 36 7.25 5.81 -14.14
C SER A 36 7.79 4.90 -15.25
N ALA A 37 8.55 5.45 -16.20
CA ALA A 37 9.12 4.70 -17.32
C ALA A 37 10.05 3.55 -16.87
N PRO A 38 11.05 3.75 -15.99
CA PRO A 38 11.90 2.64 -15.57
C PRO A 38 11.17 1.62 -14.69
N VAL A 39 10.20 2.03 -13.87
CA VAL A 39 9.33 1.11 -13.09
C VAL A 39 8.47 0.25 -14.03
N ALA A 40 7.81 0.87 -15.01
CA ALA A 40 7.02 0.18 -16.02
C ALA A 40 7.86 -0.84 -16.80
N ALA A 41 9.07 -0.44 -17.21
CA ALA A 41 10.00 -1.32 -17.91
C ALA A 41 10.45 -2.49 -17.03
N ALA A 42 10.67 -2.27 -15.73
CA ALA A 42 11.04 -3.33 -14.79
C ALA A 42 9.91 -4.36 -14.62
N ILE A 43 8.69 -3.91 -14.37
CA ILE A 43 7.50 -4.78 -14.26
C ILE A 43 7.29 -5.54 -15.57
N LYS A 44 7.36 -4.83 -16.71
CA LYS A 44 7.18 -5.45 -18.03
C LYS A 44 8.21 -6.54 -18.32
N ARG A 45 9.48 -6.35 -17.92
CA ARG A 45 10.50 -7.40 -18.02
C ARG A 45 10.17 -8.62 -17.16
N CYS A 46 9.71 -8.41 -15.92
CA CYS A 46 9.34 -9.50 -15.02
C CYS A 46 8.10 -10.28 -15.51
N LEU A 47 7.15 -9.61 -16.18
CA LEU A 47 5.95 -10.24 -16.72
C LEU A 47 6.18 -11.01 -18.03
N GLY A 48 7.10 -10.56 -18.88
CA GLY A 48 7.38 -11.17 -20.18
C GLY A 48 6.35 -10.81 -21.27
N SER A 49 6.22 -11.70 -22.26
CA SER A 49 5.30 -11.53 -23.41
C SER A 49 3.84 -11.74 -23.00
N GLY A 50 2.91 -11.09 -23.72
CA GLY A 50 1.46 -11.26 -23.50
C GLY A 50 0.86 -10.33 -22.43
N TYR A 51 1.66 -9.48 -21.81
CA TYR A 51 1.19 -8.44 -20.88
C TYR A 51 1.38 -7.04 -21.47
N THR A 52 0.49 -6.11 -21.18
CA THR A 52 0.65 -4.69 -21.49
C THR A 52 0.77 -3.92 -20.19
N VAL A 53 1.75 -3.02 -20.12
CA VAL A 53 1.96 -2.12 -18.98
C VAL A 53 1.96 -0.69 -19.52
N ALA A 54 0.92 0.07 -19.20
CA ALA A 54 0.75 1.46 -19.60
C ALA A 54 0.91 2.39 -18.39
N ILE A 55 1.32 3.64 -18.62
CA ILE A 55 1.41 4.67 -17.59
C ILE A 55 0.26 5.66 -17.84
N LEU A 56 -0.54 5.96 -16.81
CA LEU A 56 -1.61 6.96 -16.91
C LEU A 56 -1.01 8.37 -16.96
N ALA A 57 -1.61 9.23 -17.78
CA ALA A 57 -1.05 10.56 -18.11
C ALA A 57 -1.62 11.72 -17.25
N ASP A 58 -2.77 11.54 -16.60
CA ASP A 58 -3.48 12.63 -15.91
C ASP A 58 -3.72 12.30 -14.44
N THR A 59 -2.88 12.85 -13.55
CA THR A 59 -3.04 12.72 -12.09
C THR A 59 -2.81 14.03 -11.34
N ALA A 60 -2.54 15.12 -12.05
CA ALA A 60 -2.06 16.37 -11.43
C ALA A 60 -3.10 17.00 -10.49
N PHE A 61 -4.38 16.85 -10.80
CA PHE A 61 -5.47 17.44 -10.03
C PHE A 61 -6.01 16.57 -8.89
N ASN A 62 -5.75 15.26 -8.93
CA ASN A 62 -6.19 14.34 -7.88
C ASN A 62 -5.19 13.18 -7.69
N PRO A 63 -3.97 13.47 -7.23
CA PRO A 63 -2.85 12.51 -7.23
C PRO A 63 -3.07 11.30 -6.32
N GLU A 64 -4.00 11.40 -5.35
CA GLU A 64 -4.27 10.37 -4.35
C GLU A 64 -5.53 9.54 -4.67
N ALA A 65 -6.28 9.88 -5.72
CA ALA A 65 -7.43 9.09 -6.15
C ALA A 65 -7.04 8.18 -7.32
N VAL A 66 -7.71 7.04 -7.42
CA VAL A 66 -7.52 6.12 -8.53
C VAL A 66 -8.28 6.63 -9.75
N ASP A 67 -7.62 6.73 -10.90
CA ASP A 67 -8.27 7.11 -12.16
C ASP A 67 -8.78 5.88 -12.92
N GLU A 68 -9.94 5.36 -12.49
CA GLU A 68 -10.60 4.22 -13.14
C GLU A 68 -11.13 4.56 -14.54
N VAL A 69 -11.38 5.84 -14.84
CA VAL A 69 -11.89 6.28 -16.15
C VAL A 69 -10.78 6.16 -17.20
N ALA A 70 -9.62 6.77 -16.94
CA ALA A 70 -8.48 6.66 -17.85
C ALA A 70 -7.99 5.22 -18.00
N ALA A 71 -7.99 4.44 -16.91
CA ALA A 71 -7.63 3.03 -16.96
C ALA A 71 -8.58 2.22 -17.85
N ARG A 72 -9.88 2.47 -17.80
CA ARG A 72 -10.85 1.78 -18.66
C ARG A 72 -10.77 2.20 -20.13
N HIS A 73 -10.42 3.44 -20.43
CA HIS A 73 -10.22 3.88 -21.82
C HIS A 73 -9.12 3.10 -22.56
N VAL A 74 -8.18 2.51 -21.82
CA VAL A 74 -7.15 1.63 -22.38
C VAL A 74 -7.43 0.15 -22.13
N ASN A 75 -8.66 -0.22 -21.73
CA ASN A 75 -9.09 -1.57 -21.38
C ASN A 75 -8.19 -2.23 -20.31
N ALA A 76 -7.77 -1.47 -19.30
CA ALA A 76 -7.01 -2.02 -18.18
C ALA A 76 -7.85 -3.04 -17.39
N SER A 77 -7.17 -4.06 -16.89
CA SER A 77 -7.71 -5.12 -16.03
C SER A 77 -7.38 -4.92 -14.55
N CYS A 78 -6.40 -4.06 -14.24
CA CYS A 78 -6.14 -3.54 -12.90
C CYS A 78 -5.34 -2.22 -12.98
N VAL A 79 -5.39 -1.45 -11.89
CA VAL A 79 -4.56 -0.26 -11.69
C VAL A 79 -3.52 -0.54 -10.60
N VAL A 80 -2.26 -0.19 -10.83
CA VAL A 80 -1.24 -0.13 -9.78
C VAL A 80 -1.01 1.34 -9.44
N HIS A 81 -1.43 1.74 -8.25
CA HIS A 81 -1.37 3.13 -7.78
C HIS A 81 -0.17 3.32 -6.84
N TYR A 82 0.79 4.14 -7.25
CA TYR A 82 2.00 4.45 -6.48
C TYR A 82 1.84 5.73 -5.67
N GLY A 83 2.39 5.75 -4.46
CA GLY A 83 2.37 6.94 -3.60
C GLY A 83 1.25 6.91 -2.56
N HIS A 84 0.95 8.07 -1.98
CA HIS A 84 -0.18 8.21 -1.06
C HIS A 84 -1.50 8.03 -1.80
N ALA A 85 -2.49 7.50 -1.12
CA ALA A 85 -3.82 7.30 -1.67
C ALA A 85 -4.90 7.73 -0.68
N SER A 86 -5.96 8.32 -1.18
CA SER A 86 -7.15 8.69 -0.40
C SER A 86 -7.90 7.46 0.12
N LEU A 87 -7.66 6.28 -0.49
CA LEU A 87 -8.35 5.02 -0.21
C LEU A 87 -9.88 5.14 -0.33
N ALA A 88 -10.35 6.12 -1.11
CA ALA A 88 -11.74 6.21 -1.50
C ALA A 88 -12.18 4.92 -2.21
N ALA A 89 -13.46 4.57 -2.05
CA ALA A 89 -14.02 3.38 -2.67
C ALA A 89 -13.81 3.44 -4.20
N VAL A 90 -13.30 2.33 -4.74
CA VAL A 90 -13.18 2.08 -6.18
C VAL A 90 -14.26 1.07 -6.56
N SER A 91 -14.85 1.21 -7.74
CA SER A 91 -16.08 0.47 -8.08
C SER A 91 -15.94 -0.52 -9.22
N GLU A 92 -14.98 -0.34 -10.13
CA GLU A 92 -14.96 -1.05 -11.40
C GLU A 92 -13.67 -1.84 -11.65
N LEU A 93 -12.52 -1.38 -11.13
CA LEU A 93 -11.23 -2.02 -11.39
C LEU A 93 -10.54 -2.48 -10.09
N PRO A 94 -9.92 -3.68 -10.09
CA PRO A 94 -8.99 -4.06 -9.05
C PRO A 94 -7.81 -3.08 -8.97
N VAL A 95 -7.45 -2.68 -7.75
CA VAL A 95 -6.35 -1.75 -7.50
C VAL A 95 -5.32 -2.37 -6.56
N LEU A 96 -4.05 -2.30 -6.97
CA LEU A 96 -2.91 -2.56 -6.10
C LEU A 96 -2.27 -1.23 -5.68
N TYR A 97 -2.28 -0.95 -4.39
CA TYR A 97 -1.58 0.21 -3.83
C TYR A 97 -0.12 -0.12 -3.47
N VAL A 98 0.80 0.73 -3.92
CA VAL A 98 2.23 0.69 -3.62
C VAL A 98 2.62 1.96 -2.87
N PHE A 99 2.58 1.89 -1.54
CA PHE A 99 2.89 3.01 -0.65
C PHE A 99 4.39 3.27 -0.52
N PRO A 100 4.80 4.52 -0.21
CA PRO A 100 6.17 4.83 0.15
C PRO A 100 6.67 3.99 1.34
N ARG A 101 7.98 3.80 1.44
CA ARG A 101 8.61 3.08 2.55
C ARG A 101 9.56 4.00 3.32
N THR A 102 9.00 4.89 4.13
CA THR A 102 9.81 5.83 4.93
C THR A 102 10.56 5.07 6.03
N PRO A 103 11.89 5.22 6.17
CA PRO A 103 12.65 4.52 7.19
C PRO A 103 12.08 4.72 8.60
N LEU A 104 11.91 3.62 9.34
CA LEU A 104 11.38 3.63 10.70
C LEU A 104 12.14 2.65 11.60
N HIS A 105 12.68 3.16 12.70
CA HIS A 105 13.33 2.35 13.74
C HIS A 105 12.30 1.79 14.73
N ALA A 106 11.73 0.63 14.40
CA ALA A 106 10.64 0.01 15.15
C ALA A 106 10.88 -0.07 16.68
N ARG A 107 12.08 -0.45 17.12
CA ARG A 107 12.41 -0.55 18.56
C ARG A 107 12.43 0.81 19.25
N HIS A 108 13.00 1.83 18.61
CA HIS A 108 13.05 3.18 19.15
C HIS A 108 11.64 3.79 19.21
N THR A 109 10.86 3.65 18.14
CA THR A 109 9.46 4.08 18.09
C THR A 109 8.64 3.41 19.19
N ALA A 110 8.77 2.09 19.38
CA ALA A 110 8.06 1.37 20.42
C ALA A 110 8.44 1.83 21.83
N ALA A 111 9.72 2.05 22.10
CA ALA A 111 10.19 2.55 23.39
C ALA A 111 9.68 3.97 23.69
N ALA A 112 9.66 4.85 22.68
CA ALA A 112 9.12 6.20 22.81
C ALA A 112 7.62 6.17 23.12
N ILE A 113 6.83 5.39 22.37
CA ILE A 113 5.38 5.24 22.61
C ILE A 113 5.13 4.66 24.01
N ALA A 114 5.83 3.58 24.39
CA ALA A 114 5.66 2.97 25.71
C ALA A 114 5.98 3.94 26.86
N SER A 115 7.01 4.78 26.68
CA SER A 115 7.34 5.83 27.65
C SER A 115 6.24 6.89 27.75
N SER A 116 5.61 7.25 26.63
CA SER A 116 4.51 8.22 26.58
C SER A 116 3.19 7.71 27.16
N LEU A 117 2.93 6.40 27.10
CA LEU A 117 1.70 5.80 27.66
C LEU A 117 1.64 5.91 29.20
N GLY A 118 2.80 6.01 29.87
CA GLY A 118 2.91 6.20 31.32
C GLY A 118 2.56 4.97 32.15
N ALA A 119 3.20 4.81 33.31
CA ALA A 119 2.93 3.71 34.24
C ALA A 119 1.59 3.87 35.00
N SER A 120 1.13 5.11 35.17
CA SER A 120 -0.01 5.45 36.05
C SER A 120 -1.40 5.31 35.41
N SER A 121 -1.48 5.05 34.10
CA SER A 121 -2.75 4.84 33.37
C SER A 121 -3.12 3.36 33.20
N ALA A 122 -2.23 2.44 33.58
CA ALA A 122 -2.47 1.00 33.49
C ALA A 122 -3.32 0.52 34.67
N SER A 123 -4.60 0.90 34.70
CA SER A 123 -5.59 0.03 35.34
C SER A 123 -5.61 -1.29 34.56
N SER A 124 -5.76 -2.40 35.26
CA SER A 124 -5.80 -3.74 34.64
C SER A 124 -6.79 -3.74 33.47
N GLY A 125 -6.29 -3.92 32.24
CA GLY A 125 -7.10 -3.90 31.01
C GLY A 125 -6.99 -2.64 30.12
N ALA A 126 -6.04 -1.73 30.37
CA ALA A 126 -5.84 -0.56 29.50
C ALA A 126 -5.42 -0.95 28.07
N THR A 127 -6.07 -0.38 27.06
CA THR A 127 -5.83 -0.64 25.64
C THR A 127 -5.18 0.57 24.97
N ALA A 128 -4.08 0.34 24.25
CA ALA A 128 -3.44 1.34 23.40
C ALA A 128 -3.71 1.01 21.93
N VAL A 129 -4.30 1.95 21.19
CA VAL A 129 -4.49 1.84 19.75
C VAL A 129 -3.36 2.57 19.05
N VAL A 130 -2.59 1.84 18.25
CA VAL A 130 -1.50 2.42 17.45
C VAL A 130 -1.90 2.41 15.99
N ILE A 131 -1.96 3.60 15.40
CA ILE A 131 -2.26 3.83 13.99
C ILE A 131 -0.97 4.25 13.30
N LEU A 132 -0.67 3.59 12.18
CA LEU A 132 0.45 3.96 11.32
C LEU A 132 -0.07 4.55 10.02
N ASP A 133 0.56 5.64 9.61
CA ASP A 133 0.32 6.29 8.32
C ASP A 133 0.88 5.44 7.17
N GLN A 134 0.40 5.68 5.94
CA GLN A 134 0.70 4.92 4.73
C GLN A 134 2.20 4.67 4.51
N PRO A 135 3.11 5.67 4.66
CA PRO A 135 4.54 5.46 4.45
C PRO A 135 5.19 4.46 5.41
N TYR A 136 4.56 4.20 6.56
CA TYR A 136 5.08 3.34 7.62
C TYR A 136 4.43 1.95 7.65
N LEU A 137 3.44 1.68 6.79
CA LEU A 137 2.72 0.40 6.77
C LEU A 137 3.65 -0.80 6.55
N HIS A 138 4.72 -0.62 5.77
CA HIS A 138 5.76 -1.64 5.56
C HIS A 138 6.46 -2.06 6.87
N ALA A 139 6.49 -1.20 7.89
CA ALA A 139 7.12 -1.46 9.19
C ALA A 139 6.12 -1.96 10.25
N ALA A 140 4.84 -2.06 9.92
CA ALA A 140 3.77 -2.25 10.89
C ALA A 140 3.92 -3.52 11.75
N GLY A 141 4.31 -4.65 11.14
CA GLY A 141 4.56 -5.89 11.89
C GLY A 141 5.73 -5.77 12.86
N ARG A 142 6.83 -5.12 12.45
CA ARG A 142 8.01 -4.89 13.31
C ARG A 142 7.68 -3.95 14.47
N VAL A 143 6.91 -2.89 14.20
CA VAL A 143 6.45 -1.94 15.23
C VAL A 143 5.52 -2.63 16.23
N GLN A 144 4.57 -3.44 15.76
CA GLN A 144 3.67 -4.20 16.62
C GLN A 144 4.44 -5.14 17.56
N ALA A 145 5.36 -5.94 17.02
CA ALA A 145 6.18 -6.85 17.83
C ALA A 145 7.03 -6.09 18.86
N ALA A 146 7.62 -4.96 18.47
CA ALA A 146 8.42 -4.13 19.37
C ALA A 146 7.58 -3.47 20.47
N LEU A 147 6.36 -3.02 20.16
CA LEU A 147 5.42 -2.44 21.13
C LEU A 147 4.92 -3.47 22.14
N GLN A 148 4.59 -4.68 21.69
CA GLN A 148 4.18 -5.78 22.57
C GLN A 148 5.29 -6.11 23.59
N ALA A 149 6.56 -6.01 23.18
CA ALA A 149 7.70 -6.20 24.08
C ALA A 149 7.93 -5.01 25.02
N ALA A 150 7.69 -3.77 24.57
CA ALA A 150 7.99 -2.56 25.33
C ALA A 150 6.86 -2.11 26.28
N ALA A 151 5.61 -2.47 26.00
CA ALA A 151 4.41 -2.03 26.72
C ALA A 151 3.66 -3.21 27.37
N SER A 152 4.36 -4.03 28.17
CA SER A 152 3.83 -5.30 28.73
C SER A 152 2.61 -5.15 29.64
N GLY A 153 2.30 -3.94 30.12
CA GLY A 153 1.09 -3.63 30.91
C GLY A 153 -0.11 -3.16 30.09
N TRP A 154 0.02 -3.06 28.76
CA TRP A 154 -1.01 -2.54 27.87
C TRP A 154 -1.43 -3.61 26.85
N GLN A 155 -2.73 -3.70 26.61
CA GLN A 155 -3.23 -4.39 25.42
C GLN A 155 -2.98 -3.50 24.21
N VAL A 156 -1.96 -3.81 23.41
CA VAL A 156 -1.65 -3.05 22.19
C VAL A 156 -2.45 -3.61 21.03
N VAL A 157 -3.36 -2.80 20.50
CA VAL A 157 -4.12 -3.10 19.29
C VAL A 157 -3.56 -2.27 18.15
N ARG A 158 -3.13 -2.94 17.08
CA ARG A 158 -2.76 -2.26 15.85
C ARG A 158 -4.00 -1.98 15.03
N ALA A 159 -4.24 -0.71 14.73
CA ALA A 159 -5.14 -0.32 13.67
C ALA A 159 -4.28 0.12 12.47
N SER A 160 -4.56 -0.47 11.32
CA SER A 160 -4.08 0.10 10.06
C SER A 160 -5.23 0.90 9.48
N ALA A 161 -4.93 1.98 8.75
CA ALA A 161 -5.78 2.33 7.62
C ALA A 161 -5.69 1.12 6.68
N ALA A 162 -6.49 0.08 6.95
CA ALA A 162 -6.76 -0.91 5.94
C ALA A 162 -7.45 -0.12 4.84
N VAL A 163 -7.04 -0.38 3.59
CA VAL A 163 -7.93 -0.19 2.44
C VAL A 163 -9.31 -0.63 2.92
N PRO A 164 -10.34 0.24 2.89
CA PRO A 164 -11.66 -0.16 3.31
C PRO A 164 -11.99 -1.45 2.58
N CYS A 165 -12.26 -2.47 3.38
CA CYS A 165 -13.27 -3.46 3.10
C CYS A 165 -13.26 -3.96 1.65
N SER A 166 -12.72 -5.17 1.46
CA SER A 166 -13.37 -6.11 0.58
C SER A 166 -14.88 -6.09 0.84
N LEU A 167 -15.62 -5.29 0.06
CA LEU A 167 -16.86 -5.76 -0.50
C LEU A 167 -16.46 -7.06 -1.19
N SER A 168 -16.80 -8.17 -0.56
CA SER A 168 -16.77 -9.50 -1.17
C SER A 168 -17.10 -9.34 -2.64
N GLN A 169 -16.17 -9.74 -3.52
CA GLN A 169 -16.48 -9.88 -4.93
C GLN A 169 -17.80 -10.65 -5.03
N PRO A 170 -18.76 -10.22 -5.88
CA PRO A 170 -19.98 -10.98 -6.06
C PRO A 170 -19.55 -12.39 -6.43
N VAL A 171 -19.88 -13.36 -5.57
CA VAL A 171 -19.79 -14.77 -5.92
C VAL A 171 -20.65 -14.90 -7.16
N ALA A 172 -20.03 -15.28 -8.28
CA ALA A 172 -20.77 -15.54 -9.49
C ALA A 172 -21.84 -16.57 -9.16
N SER A 173 -23.10 -16.13 -9.16
CA SER A 173 -24.26 -17.01 -9.08
C SER A 173 -24.21 -17.92 -10.30
N THR A 174 -24.18 -19.22 -10.04
CA THR A 174 -24.35 -20.32 -11.00
C THR A 174 -25.54 -20.11 -11.92
#